data_AF-A0A2N9IL45-F1
#
_entry.id   AF-A0A2N9IL45-F1
#
_cell.length_a   1.000
_cell.length_b   1.000
_cell.length_c   1.000
_cell.angle_alpha   90.00
_cell.angle_beta   90.00
_cell.angle_gamma   90.00
#
_symmetry.space_group_name_H-M   'P 1'
#
loop_
_entity.id
_entity.type
_entity.pdbx_description
1 polymer ?
#
loop_
_entity_poly.entity_id
_entity_poly.type
_entity_poly.pdbx_seq_one_letter_code
_entity_poly.pdbx_strand_id
1 'polypeptide(L)'
;MERCLAGWQRLYLSKGGRLTLLKSTLSSLPTHYLSLFTIPVSVAKSLEKFQRNFLWDGSGEDSKHSLVRWDTVCSTIDRGGLGIRLLVPLNRALLGKWLWRFGVEENRLWRRVVASRHGVVNGGWCTCQVQGSYGCGLWKGIMLGWDQFHKHLRFTVGRGDRVRLWHDYWCGDMALKDVFPNIFKCASHKDAFLNEVMVSIMAGWFGMCLLREILMIGRWTLLLSS
;
A
#
# COMPACT_ATOMS: atom_id res chain seq x y z
N MET A 1 -3.69 -14.08 -22.64
CA MET A 1 -4.38 -14.81 -21.54
C MET A 1 -5.55 -15.62 -22.08
N GLU A 2 -6.42 -15.04 -22.91
CA GLU A 2 -7.54 -15.74 -23.55
C GLU A 2 -7.11 -16.98 -24.36
N ARG A 3 -6.07 -16.88 -25.21
CA ARG A 3 -5.56 -18.03 -25.98
C ARG A 3 -5.01 -19.17 -25.12
N CYS A 4 -4.35 -18.84 -24.01
CA CYS A 4 -3.85 -19.85 -23.08
C CYS A 4 -5.02 -20.55 -22.40
N LEU A 5 -5.99 -19.82 -21.86
CA LEU A 5 -7.13 -20.43 -21.17
C LEU A 5 -8.07 -21.19 -22.13
N ALA A 6 -8.26 -20.73 -23.37
CA ALA A 6 -9.03 -21.43 -24.39
C ALA A 6 -8.44 -22.81 -24.73
N GLY A 7 -7.11 -22.94 -24.73
CA GLY A 7 -6.44 -24.24 -24.88
C GLY A 7 -6.68 -25.19 -23.71
N TRP A 8 -6.91 -24.66 -22.51
CA TRP A 8 -7.10 -25.43 -21.28
C TRP A 8 -8.58 -25.74 -21.00
N GLN A 9 -9.49 -24.93 -21.56
CA GLN A 9 -10.93 -25.16 -21.50
C GLN A 9 -11.36 -26.45 -22.22
N ARG A 10 -10.52 -26.96 -23.15
CA ARG A 10 -10.68 -28.27 -23.82
C ARG A 10 -10.37 -29.47 -22.92
N LEU A 11 -9.63 -29.28 -21.82
CA LEU A 11 -9.30 -30.37 -20.91
C LEU A 11 -10.44 -30.49 -19.88
N TYR A 12 -10.98 -31.70 -19.69
CA TYR A 12 -12.02 -32.01 -18.71
C TYR A 12 -11.53 -31.83 -17.25
N LEU A 13 -11.23 -30.60 -16.83
CA LEU A 13 -10.82 -30.31 -15.45
C LEU A 13 -12.03 -30.23 -14.53
N SER A 14 -11.90 -30.89 -13.37
CA SER A 14 -12.80 -30.73 -12.22
C SER A 14 -12.81 -29.26 -11.74
N LYS A 15 -13.87 -28.84 -11.03
CA LYS A 15 -13.95 -27.48 -10.45
C LYS A 15 -12.75 -27.15 -9.55
N GLY A 16 -12.27 -28.12 -8.78
CA GLY A 16 -11.05 -27.98 -7.97
C GLY A 16 -9.80 -27.79 -8.82
N GLY A 17 -9.64 -28.56 -9.90
CA GLY A 17 -8.52 -28.40 -10.83
C GLY A 17 -8.52 -27.04 -11.54
N ARG A 18 -9.69 -26.56 -11.95
CA ARG A 18 -9.85 -25.20 -12.51
C ARG A 18 -9.48 -24.12 -11.51
N LEU A 19 -9.89 -24.25 -10.25
CA LEU A 19 -9.52 -23.30 -9.20
C LEU A 19 -8.00 -23.26 -8.98
N THR A 20 -7.36 -24.42 -8.87
CA THR A 20 -5.89 -24.51 -8.69
C THR A 20 -5.16 -23.87 -9.86
N LEU A 21 -5.61 -24.16 -11.08
CA LEU A 21 -5.05 -23.58 -12.29
C LEU A 21 -5.24 -22.06 -12.35
N LEU A 22 -6.44 -21.59 -12.01
CA LEU A 22 -6.76 -20.17 -11.96
C LEU A 22 -5.85 -19.46 -10.95
N LYS A 23 -5.69 -20.02 -9.74
CA LYS A 23 -4.78 -19.49 -8.73
C LYS A 23 -3.34 -19.43 -9.22
N SER A 24 -2.85 -20.49 -9.86
CA SER A 24 -1.48 -20.56 -10.40
C SER A 24 -1.24 -19.51 -11.50
N THR A 25 -2.11 -19.45 -12.50
CA THR A 25 -1.98 -18.54 -13.65
C THR A 25 -2.19 -17.07 -13.30
N LEU A 26 -3.13 -16.77 -12.40
CA LEU A 26 -3.32 -15.41 -11.88
C LEU A 26 -2.18 -14.95 -10.96
N SER A 27 -1.46 -15.89 -10.33
CA SER A 27 -0.32 -15.54 -9.50
C SER A 27 0.91 -15.15 -10.32
N SER A 28 1.07 -15.67 -11.53
CA SER A 28 2.27 -15.41 -12.34
C SER A 28 2.07 -14.30 -13.39
N LEU A 29 1.01 -14.37 -14.20
CA LEU A 29 0.87 -13.52 -15.39
C LEU A 29 0.42 -12.08 -15.07
N PRO A 30 -0.68 -11.86 -14.32
CA PRO A 30 -1.06 -10.51 -13.88
C PRO A 30 -0.01 -9.87 -12.99
N THR A 31 0.64 -10.59 -12.08
CA THR A 31 1.49 -10.00 -11.03
C THR A 31 2.62 -9.13 -11.57
N HIS A 32 3.29 -9.53 -12.65
CA HIS A 32 4.33 -8.70 -13.27
C HIS A 32 3.77 -7.36 -13.77
N TYR A 33 2.69 -7.39 -14.56
CA TYR A 33 2.06 -6.17 -15.08
C TYR A 33 1.42 -5.33 -13.97
N LEU A 34 0.72 -5.97 -13.03
CA LEU A 34 0.07 -5.32 -11.90
C LEU A 34 1.07 -4.70 -10.91
N SER A 35 2.32 -5.18 -10.88
CA SER A 35 3.36 -4.56 -10.06
C SER A 35 3.92 -3.28 -10.67
N LEU A 36 3.78 -3.09 -11.98
CA LEU A 36 4.36 -1.99 -12.72
C LEU A 36 3.33 -0.92 -13.08
N PHE A 37 2.12 -1.32 -13.45
CA PHE A 37 1.12 -0.42 -14.00
C PHE A 37 -0.15 -0.39 -13.15
N THR A 38 -0.80 0.78 -13.11
CA THR A 38 -2.17 0.90 -12.60
C THR A 38 -3.12 0.22 -13.57
N ILE A 39 -3.88 -0.78 -13.09
CA ILE A 39 -4.83 -1.47 -13.96
C ILE A 39 -6.09 -0.60 -14.16
N PRO A 40 -6.52 -0.35 -15.41
CA PRO A 40 -7.82 0.27 -15.65
C PRO A 40 -8.94 -0.62 -15.12
N VAL A 41 -9.96 -0.02 -14.51
CA VAL A 41 -11.07 -0.76 -13.88
C VAL A 41 -11.82 -1.63 -14.89
N SER A 42 -11.93 -1.19 -16.15
CA SER A 42 -12.55 -1.98 -17.23
C SER A 42 -11.79 -3.29 -17.50
N VAL A 43 -10.46 -3.24 -17.55
CA VAL A 43 -9.60 -4.42 -17.76
C VAL A 43 -9.68 -5.35 -16.55
N ALA A 44 -9.67 -4.81 -15.33
CA ALA A 44 -9.86 -5.61 -14.13
C ALA A 44 -11.20 -6.34 -14.13
N LYS A 45 -12.30 -5.64 -14.43
CA LYS A 45 -13.65 -6.24 -14.55
C LYS A 45 -13.73 -7.28 -15.66
N SER A 46 -13.09 -7.04 -16.80
CA SER A 46 -13.03 -7.97 -17.92
C SER A 46 -12.31 -9.26 -17.52
N LEU A 47 -11.14 -9.15 -16.89
CA LEU A 47 -10.39 -10.29 -16.37
C LEU A 47 -11.16 -11.05 -15.28
N GLU A 48 -11.82 -10.36 -14.36
CA GLU A 48 -12.67 -10.99 -13.35
C GLU A 48 -13.88 -11.72 -13.98
N LYS A 49 -14.46 -11.16 -15.05
CA LYS A 49 -15.50 -11.84 -15.85
C LYS A 49 -14.96 -13.11 -16.49
N PHE A 50 -13.75 -13.08 -17.04
CA PHE A 50 -13.10 -14.27 -17.59
C PHE A 50 -12.83 -15.33 -16.53
N GLN A 51 -12.34 -14.95 -15.35
CA GLN A 51 -12.14 -15.87 -14.23
C GLN A 51 -13.45 -16.54 -13.79
N ARG A 52 -14.54 -15.74 -13.73
CA ARG A 52 -15.87 -16.22 -13.39
C ARG A 52 -16.39 -17.21 -14.41
N ASN A 53 -16.28 -16.88 -15.69
CA ASN A 53 -16.67 -17.79 -16.77
C ASN A 53 -15.83 -19.06 -16.70
N PHE A 54 -14.51 -18.97 -16.56
CA PHE A 54 -13.67 -20.17 -16.47
C PHE A 54 -14.04 -21.11 -15.30
N LEU A 55 -14.40 -20.55 -14.15
CA LEU A 55 -14.78 -21.33 -12.97
C LEU A 55 -16.15 -22.02 -13.12
N TRP A 56 -17.14 -21.31 -13.67
CA TRP A 56 -18.53 -21.78 -13.70
C TRP A 56 -18.95 -22.42 -15.03
N ASP A 57 -18.34 -22.02 -16.14
CA ASP A 57 -18.73 -22.42 -17.49
C ASP A 57 -18.20 -23.84 -17.80
N GLY A 58 -19.11 -24.81 -17.81
CA GLY A 58 -18.81 -26.20 -18.16
C GLY A 58 -18.58 -26.33 -19.67
N SER A 59 -17.91 -27.38 -20.12
CA SER A 59 -17.70 -27.66 -21.55
C SER A 59 -18.97 -28.11 -22.29
N GLY A 60 -20.16 -27.69 -21.85
CA GLY A 60 -21.45 -28.03 -22.44
C GLY A 60 -22.27 -26.76 -22.65
N GLU A 61 -23.10 -26.73 -23.69
CA GLU A 61 -23.85 -25.57 -24.20
C GLU A 61 -24.75 -24.84 -23.18
N ASP A 62 -24.91 -25.38 -21.96
CA ASP A 62 -25.66 -24.74 -20.89
C ASP A 62 -24.75 -23.84 -20.04
N SER A 63 -24.86 -22.53 -20.25
CA SER A 63 -24.25 -21.53 -19.38
C SER A 63 -24.78 -21.73 -17.95
N LYS A 64 -23.96 -22.30 -17.06
CA LYS A 64 -24.35 -22.48 -15.65
C LYS A 64 -24.30 -21.12 -14.96
N HIS A 65 -25.46 -20.63 -14.55
CA HIS A 65 -25.56 -19.39 -13.77
C HIS A 65 -24.73 -19.47 -12.48
N SER A 66 -24.04 -18.38 -12.16
CA SER A 66 -23.26 -18.28 -10.94
C SER A 66 -24.19 -18.28 -9.72
N LEU A 67 -24.16 -19.35 -8.94
CA LEU A 67 -25.01 -19.51 -7.75
C LEU A 67 -24.57 -18.65 -6.56
N VAL A 68 -23.34 -18.12 -6.60
CA VAL A 68 -22.72 -17.40 -5.48
C VAL A 68 -22.16 -16.07 -5.98
N ARG A 69 -22.37 -14.99 -5.22
CA ARG A 69 -21.80 -13.68 -5.51
C ARG A 69 -20.28 -13.80 -5.62
N TRP A 70 -19.71 -13.18 -6.65
CA TRP A 70 -18.27 -13.26 -6.93
C TRP A 70 -17.40 -12.71 -5.79
N ASP A 71 -17.87 -11.67 -5.09
CA ASP A 71 -17.19 -11.15 -3.91
C ASP A 71 -17.05 -12.20 -2.79
N THR A 72 -18.08 -13.02 -2.58
CA THR A 72 -18.05 -14.12 -1.60
C THR A 72 -17.07 -15.21 -2.02
N VAL A 73 -17.00 -15.50 -3.32
CA VAL A 73 -16.02 -16.43 -3.90
C VAL A 73 -14.59 -15.92 -3.73
N CYS A 74 -14.38 -14.60 -3.87
CA CYS A 74 -13.07 -13.97 -3.71
C CYS A 74 -12.63 -13.75 -2.26
N SER A 75 -13.51 -13.96 -1.29
CA SER A 75 -13.14 -13.92 0.13
C SER A 75 -12.07 -14.94 0.48
N THR A 76 -11.37 -14.68 1.57
CA THR A 76 -10.34 -15.57 2.12
C THR A 76 -10.96 -16.91 2.55
N ILE A 77 -10.15 -17.97 2.60
CA ILE A 77 -10.61 -19.34 2.91
C ILE A 77 -11.19 -19.40 4.33
N ASP A 78 -10.54 -18.69 5.24
CA ASP A 78 -10.95 -18.42 6.63
C ASP A 78 -12.32 -17.74 6.74
N ARG A 79 -12.78 -17.02 5.71
CA ARG A 79 -14.12 -16.41 5.64
C ARG A 79 -15.10 -17.21 4.78
N GLY A 80 -14.80 -18.48 4.48
CA GLY A 80 -15.65 -19.36 3.67
C GLY A 80 -15.61 -19.08 2.17
N GLY A 81 -14.64 -18.29 1.70
CA GLY A 81 -14.41 -18.04 0.27
C GLY A 81 -13.45 -19.03 -0.37
N LEU A 82 -13.23 -18.88 -1.68
CA LEU A 82 -12.32 -19.73 -2.47
C LEU A 82 -10.88 -19.16 -2.51
N GLY A 83 -10.62 -18.00 -1.91
CA GLY A 83 -9.30 -17.37 -1.85
C GLY A 83 -8.79 -16.87 -3.20
N ILE A 84 -9.69 -16.50 -4.12
CA ILE A 84 -9.33 -15.85 -5.39
C ILE A 84 -9.13 -14.36 -5.12
N ARG A 85 -7.93 -13.84 -5.39
CA ARG A 85 -7.61 -12.42 -5.14
C ARG A 85 -8.27 -11.52 -6.18
N LEU A 86 -8.98 -10.48 -5.72
CA LEU A 86 -9.47 -9.41 -6.60
C LEU A 86 -8.29 -8.61 -7.18
N LEU A 87 -8.38 -8.26 -8.45
CA LEU A 87 -7.25 -7.67 -9.19
C LEU A 87 -6.99 -6.23 -8.75
N VAL A 88 -8.03 -5.44 -8.48
CA VAL A 88 -7.89 -4.03 -8.08
C VAL A 88 -7.19 -3.88 -6.72
N PRO A 89 -7.62 -4.57 -5.64
CA PRO A 89 -6.91 -4.53 -4.36
C PRO A 89 -5.48 -5.06 -4.46
N LEU A 90 -5.27 -6.14 -5.22
CA LEU A 90 -3.93 -6.71 -5.43
C LEU A 90 -3.00 -5.71 -6.14
N ASN A 91 -3.48 -5.03 -7.18
CA ASN A 91 -2.72 -3.98 -7.87
C ASN A 91 -2.34 -2.84 -6.92
N ARG A 92 -3.30 -2.32 -6.15
CA ARG A 92 -3.04 -1.26 -5.17
C ARG A 92 -1.99 -1.68 -4.15
N ALA A 93 -2.04 -2.91 -3.64
CA ALA A 93 -1.06 -3.42 -2.70
C ALA A 93 0.34 -3.56 -3.33
N LEU A 94 0.42 -4.06 -4.57
CA LEU A 94 1.69 -4.19 -5.30
C LEU A 94 2.32 -2.83 -5.64
N LEU A 95 1.52 -1.83 -6.00
CA LEU A 95 2.00 -0.46 -6.19
C LEU A 95 2.43 0.17 -4.87
N GLY A 96 1.68 -0.08 -3.79
CA GLY A 96 2.05 0.29 -2.42
C GLY A 96 3.40 -0.29 -1.99
N LYS A 97 3.74 -1.51 -2.41
CA LYS A 97 5.08 -2.09 -2.18
C LYS A 97 6.18 -1.21 -2.76
N TRP A 98 6.00 -0.62 -3.94
CA TRP A 98 7.01 0.28 -4.52
C TRP A 98 7.12 1.59 -3.76
N LEU A 99 5.99 2.14 -3.28
CA LEU A 99 5.97 3.31 -2.41
C LEU A 99 6.73 3.06 -1.10
N TRP A 100 6.48 1.90 -0.47
CA TRP A 100 7.23 1.45 0.71
C TRP A 100 8.73 1.35 0.44
N ARG A 101 9.09 0.65 -0.65
CA ARG A 101 10.50 0.49 -1.04
C ARG A 101 11.17 1.82 -1.34
N PHE A 102 10.46 2.80 -1.90
CA PHE A 102 11.02 4.12 -2.14
C PHE A 102 11.39 4.81 -0.82
N GLY A 103 10.53 4.76 0.19
CA GLY A 103 10.82 5.34 1.50
C GLY A 103 12.00 4.67 2.21
N VAL A 104 12.05 3.34 2.16
CA VAL A 104 13.02 2.52 2.92
C VAL A 104 14.37 2.36 2.20
N GLU A 105 14.40 2.16 0.88
CA GLU A 105 15.61 1.82 0.12
C GLU A 105 16.34 3.06 -0.42
N GLU A 106 17.05 3.78 0.44
CA GLU A 106 17.71 5.06 0.10
C GLU A 106 18.83 4.94 -0.93
N ASN A 107 19.67 3.91 -0.78
CA ASN A 107 20.94 3.81 -1.49
C ASN A 107 20.83 3.12 -2.86
N ARG A 108 19.61 2.80 -3.33
CA ARG A 108 19.41 2.09 -4.58
C ARG A 108 19.40 3.06 -5.77
N LEU A 109 20.06 2.66 -6.86
CA LEU A 109 20.16 3.46 -8.09
C LEU A 109 18.80 3.85 -8.64
N TRP A 110 17.84 2.91 -8.69
CA TRP A 110 16.50 3.18 -9.21
C TRP A 110 15.80 4.30 -8.41
N ARG A 111 15.95 4.33 -7.08
CA ARG A 111 15.40 5.40 -6.23
C ARG A 111 16.07 6.72 -6.56
N ARG A 112 17.41 6.75 -6.68
CA ARG A 112 18.16 7.97 -6.99
C ARG A 112 17.72 8.59 -8.32
N VAL A 113 17.48 7.77 -9.34
CA VAL A 113 16.97 8.20 -10.65
C VAL A 113 15.55 8.77 -10.53
N VAL A 114 14.68 8.13 -9.77
CA VAL A 114 13.31 8.61 -9.54
C VAL A 114 13.31 9.92 -8.75
N ALA A 115 14.13 10.00 -7.69
CA ALA A 115 14.31 11.17 -6.85
C ALA A 115 14.89 12.37 -7.62
N SER A 116 15.89 12.15 -8.49
CA SER A 116 16.46 13.23 -9.31
C SER A 116 15.48 13.75 -10.36
N ARG A 117 14.63 12.87 -10.92
CA ARG A 117 13.65 13.25 -11.93
C ARG A 117 12.43 13.97 -11.35
N HIS A 118 11.93 13.51 -10.20
CA HIS A 118 10.65 13.98 -9.65
C HIS A 118 10.80 14.86 -8.41
N GLY A 119 11.99 15.00 -7.85
CA GLY A 119 12.20 15.64 -6.56
C GLY A 119 11.70 14.78 -5.41
N VAL A 120 12.06 15.17 -4.18
CA VAL A 120 11.74 14.43 -2.96
C VAL A 120 11.13 15.38 -1.94
N VAL A 121 10.08 14.94 -1.24
CA VAL A 121 9.36 15.68 -0.21
C VAL A 121 9.16 14.82 1.04
N ASN A 122 8.65 15.44 2.11
CA ASN A 122 8.41 14.80 3.41
C ASN A 122 9.66 14.08 3.93
N GLY A 123 10.77 14.79 4.07
CA GLY A 123 11.99 14.23 4.68
C GLY A 123 12.63 13.07 3.90
N GLY A 124 12.25 12.80 2.65
CA GLY A 124 12.79 11.66 1.92
C GLY A 124 11.80 10.54 1.61
N TRP A 125 10.60 10.59 2.18
CA TRP A 125 9.65 9.47 2.16
C TRP A 125 8.88 9.33 0.84
N CYS A 126 8.72 10.41 0.10
CA CYS A 126 7.96 10.40 -1.16
C CYS A 126 8.49 11.44 -2.15
N THR A 127 8.10 11.32 -3.41
CA THR A 127 8.42 12.31 -4.44
C THR A 127 7.40 13.44 -4.47
N CYS A 128 7.75 14.57 -5.10
CA CYS A 128 6.77 15.61 -5.40
C CYS A 128 5.61 15.04 -6.24
N GLN A 129 4.41 15.64 -6.11
CA GLN A 129 3.31 15.32 -7.02
C GLN A 129 3.73 15.64 -8.46
N VAL A 130 3.56 14.67 -9.36
CA VAL A 130 3.93 14.79 -10.76
C VAL A 130 2.84 15.57 -11.51
N GLN A 131 2.93 16.90 -11.48
CA GLN A 131 1.98 17.86 -12.08
C GLN A 131 2.11 18.01 -13.61
N GLY A 132 3.09 17.37 -14.25
CA GLY A 132 3.32 17.49 -15.69
C GLY A 132 2.20 16.89 -16.55
N SER A 133 1.79 17.64 -17.59
CA SER A 133 0.83 17.23 -18.63
C SER A 133 1.41 16.18 -19.59
N TYR A 134 2.73 16.17 -19.80
CA TYR A 134 3.41 15.24 -20.68
C TYR A 134 4.05 14.09 -19.90
N GLY A 135 3.61 12.87 -20.21
CA GLY A 135 4.20 11.63 -19.73
C GLY A 135 3.27 10.86 -18.80
N CYS A 136 2.71 9.77 -19.33
CA CYS A 136 2.08 8.67 -18.59
C CYS A 136 3.17 7.88 -17.85
N GLY A 137 3.96 8.55 -17.00
CA GLY A 137 5.09 7.94 -16.33
C GLY A 137 4.62 6.84 -15.39
N LEU A 138 5.26 5.67 -15.45
CA LEU A 138 5.01 4.56 -14.53
C LEU A 138 4.98 5.02 -13.06
N TRP A 139 5.92 5.89 -12.68
CA TRP A 139 5.98 6.47 -11.34
C TRP A 139 4.79 7.37 -11.00
N LYS A 140 4.25 8.12 -11.97
CA LYS A 140 3.04 8.94 -11.79
C LYS A 140 1.84 8.05 -11.44
N GLY A 141 1.71 6.89 -12.09
CA GLY A 141 0.68 5.90 -11.77
C GLY A 141 0.81 5.35 -10.35
N ILE A 142 2.03 5.02 -9.92
CA ILE A 142 2.31 4.57 -8.55
C ILE A 142 1.94 5.66 -7.53
N MET A 143 2.34 6.92 -7.79
CA MET A 143 2.10 8.04 -6.89
C MET A 143 0.62 8.44 -6.74
N LEU A 144 -0.26 8.09 -7.68
CA LEU A 144 -1.71 8.30 -7.52
C LEU A 144 -2.29 7.53 -6.31
N GLY A 145 -1.65 6.43 -5.90
CA GLY A 145 -2.05 5.67 -4.72
C GLY A 145 -1.53 6.21 -3.39
N TRP A 146 -0.70 7.26 -3.40
CA TRP A 146 0.00 7.73 -2.20
C TRP A 146 -0.94 8.16 -1.09
N ASP A 147 -1.99 8.93 -1.38
CA ASP A 147 -2.90 9.45 -0.34
C ASP A 147 -3.66 8.35 0.41
N GLN A 148 -3.95 7.23 -0.25
CA GLN A 148 -4.55 6.06 0.38
C GLN A 148 -3.51 5.24 1.14
N PHE A 149 -2.31 5.10 0.58
CA PHE A 149 -1.22 4.33 1.18
C PHE A 149 -0.66 5.00 2.44
N HIS A 150 -0.42 6.32 2.41
CA HIS A 150 0.17 7.10 3.49
C HIS A 150 -0.61 7.00 4.81
N LYS A 151 -1.93 6.89 4.74
CA LYS A 151 -2.80 6.73 5.93
C LYS A 151 -2.55 5.44 6.71
N HIS A 152 -1.94 4.44 6.07
CA HIS A 152 -1.62 3.15 6.68
C HIS A 152 -0.14 3.05 7.06
N LEU A 153 0.65 4.12 6.91
CA LEU A 153 2.05 4.16 7.31
C LEU A 153 2.19 4.53 8.78
N ARG A 154 3.11 3.85 9.45
CA ARG A 154 3.62 4.21 10.78
C ARG A 154 5.13 4.30 10.71
N PHE A 155 5.68 5.34 11.31
CA PHE A 155 7.10 5.63 11.27
C PHE A 155 7.77 5.20 12.58
N THR A 156 8.78 4.34 12.49
CA THR A 156 9.63 4.04 13.65
C THR A 156 10.73 5.09 13.72
N VAL A 157 10.92 5.69 14.89
CA VAL A 157 11.96 6.70 15.11
C VAL A 157 13.33 6.04 15.12
N GLY A 158 14.12 6.31 14.07
CA GLY A 158 15.55 6.01 14.00
C GLY A 158 16.38 7.22 14.41
N ARG A 159 17.14 7.78 13.45
CA ARG A 159 17.91 9.03 13.65
C ARG A 159 17.04 10.29 13.80
N GLY A 160 15.76 10.22 13.42
CA GLY A 160 14.80 11.32 13.57
C GLY A 160 14.93 12.44 12.52
N ASP A 161 15.80 12.29 11.54
CA ASP A 161 16.11 13.27 10.47
C ASP A 161 15.06 13.35 9.35
N ARG A 162 14.11 12.40 9.33
CA ARG A 162 13.07 12.31 8.30
C ARG A 162 11.65 12.36 8.82
N VAL A 163 11.48 12.22 10.12
CA VAL A 163 10.17 12.15 10.77
C VAL A 163 9.84 13.52 11.33
N ARG A 164 8.75 14.12 10.87
CA ARG A 164 8.23 15.38 11.40
C ARG A 164 7.51 15.12 12.70
N LEU A 165 7.85 15.90 13.72
CA LEU A 165 7.33 15.69 15.07
C LEU A 165 5.79 15.71 15.12
N TRP A 166 5.18 16.72 14.51
CA TRP A 166 3.76 17.01 14.66
C TRP A 166 2.85 16.31 13.65
N HIS A 167 3.39 16.00 12.47
CA HIS A 167 2.59 15.60 11.30
C HIS A 167 2.63 14.10 11.05
N ASP A 168 3.70 13.42 11.43
CA ASP A 168 3.90 12.00 11.12
C ASP A 168 3.41 11.09 12.25
N TYR A 169 2.96 9.89 11.88
CA TYR A 169 2.44 8.88 12.79
C TYR A 169 3.59 8.05 13.34
N TRP A 170 4.30 8.60 14.33
CA TRP A 170 5.44 7.92 14.97
C TRP A 170 5.19 7.53 16.42
N CYS A 171 4.20 8.15 17.08
CA CYS A 171 3.81 7.87 18.46
C CYS A 171 2.32 7.49 18.52
N GLY A 172 2.01 6.22 18.23
CA GLY A 172 0.64 5.69 18.23
C GLY A 172 -0.08 5.85 16.88
N ASP A 173 -1.41 5.98 16.95
CA ASP A 173 -2.31 5.85 15.79
C ASP A 173 -2.79 7.21 15.22
N MET A 174 -2.35 8.32 15.81
CA MET A 174 -2.70 9.68 15.41
C MET A 174 -1.47 10.58 15.39
N ALA A 175 -1.51 11.65 14.59
CA ALA A 175 -0.46 12.67 14.58
C ALA A 175 -0.52 13.50 15.86
N LEU A 176 0.64 13.91 16.42
CA LEU A 176 0.67 14.66 17.68
C LEU A 176 -0.09 15.99 17.63
N LYS A 177 -0.18 16.62 16.46
CA LYS A 177 -0.97 17.85 16.27
C LYS A 177 -2.46 17.66 16.54
N ASP A 178 -2.97 16.46 16.28
CA ASP A 178 -4.39 16.12 16.43
C ASP A 178 -4.68 15.71 17.88
N VAL A 179 -3.72 15.05 18.55
CA VAL A 179 -3.81 14.70 19.98
C VAL A 179 -3.67 15.93 20.88
N PHE A 180 -2.76 16.84 20.54
CA PHE A 180 -2.43 18.03 21.34
C PHE A 180 -2.55 19.34 20.52
N PRO A 181 -3.76 19.73 20.10
CA PRO A 181 -3.95 20.87 19.19
C PRO A 181 -3.55 22.22 19.82
N ASN A 182 -3.70 22.37 21.14
CA ASN A 182 -3.30 23.59 21.85
C ASN A 182 -1.77 23.73 21.92
N ILE A 183 -1.05 22.64 22.16
CA ILE A 183 0.41 22.64 22.18
C ILE A 183 0.94 22.91 20.77
N PHE A 184 0.33 22.31 19.75
CA PHE A 184 0.68 22.56 18.35
C PHE A 184 0.49 24.03 17.94
N LYS A 185 -0.56 24.71 18.42
CA LYS A 185 -0.78 26.15 18.17
C LYS A 185 0.35 27.01 18.74
N CYS A 186 0.85 26.66 19.93
CA CYS A 186 1.91 27.37 20.63
C CYS A 186 3.33 26.97 20.18
N ALA A 187 3.46 25.94 19.34
CA ALA A 187 4.76 25.46 18.89
C ALA A 187 5.42 26.45 17.91
N SER A 188 6.66 26.86 18.22
CA SER A 188 7.47 27.75 17.37
C SER A 188 7.84 27.11 16.03
N HIS A 189 8.11 25.80 16.02
CA HIS A 189 8.43 25.04 14.82
C HIS A 189 7.42 23.92 14.59
N LYS A 190 6.43 24.18 13.74
CA LYS A 190 5.35 23.23 13.41
C LYS A 190 5.78 22.13 12.45
N ASP A 191 6.80 22.39 11.64
CA ASP A 191 7.34 21.45 10.64
C ASP A 191 8.71 20.88 11.02
N ALA A 192 9.13 21.04 12.28
CA ALA A 192 10.42 20.55 12.76
C ALA A 192 10.55 19.02 12.65
N PHE A 193 11.76 18.59 12.34
CA PHE A 193 12.13 17.18 12.38
C PHE A 193 12.43 16.75 13.82
N LEU A 194 12.21 15.46 14.08
CA LEU A 194 12.34 14.91 15.42
C LEU A 194 13.79 15.00 15.95
N ASN A 195 14.80 14.91 15.08
CA ASN A 195 16.20 15.11 15.46
C ASN A 195 16.49 16.53 15.95
N GLU A 196 15.99 17.57 15.28
CA GLU A 196 16.17 18.97 15.64
C GLU A 196 15.59 19.26 17.03
N VAL A 197 14.39 18.71 17.27
CA VAL A 197 13.71 18.89 18.55
C VAL A 197 14.38 18.07 19.66
N MET A 198 14.77 16.81 19.41
CA MET A 198 15.44 16.00 20.44
C MET A 198 16.81 16.54 20.83
N VAL A 199 17.60 17.06 19.88
CA VAL A 199 18.88 17.71 20.18
C VAL A 199 18.68 18.98 21.00
N SER A 200 17.69 19.81 20.63
CA SER A 200 17.39 21.05 21.34
C SER A 200 16.80 20.81 22.73
N ILE A 201 16.07 19.70 22.92
CA ILE A 201 15.55 19.29 24.23
C ILE A 201 16.66 18.77 25.15
N MET A 202 17.62 17.99 24.64
CA MET A 202 18.77 17.56 25.47
C MET A 202 19.64 18.73 25.93
N ALA A 203 19.57 19.88 25.25
CA ALA A 203 20.27 21.11 25.61
C ALA A 203 19.50 22.04 26.57
N GLY A 204 18.22 21.76 26.89
CA GLY A 204 17.38 22.67 27.67
C GLY A 204 16.48 22.00 28.71
N TRP A 205 16.49 22.51 29.95
CA TRP A 205 15.80 21.90 31.10
C TRP A 205 14.28 21.76 30.90
N PHE A 206 13.65 22.68 30.15
CA PHE A 206 12.22 22.65 29.82
C PHE A 206 11.84 21.56 28.82
N GLY A 207 12.77 21.20 27.92
CA GLY A 207 12.57 20.13 26.97
C GLY A 207 12.52 18.75 27.64
N MET A 208 13.32 18.54 28.69
CA MET A 208 13.38 17.26 29.41
C MET A 208 12.03 16.88 30.01
N CYS A 209 11.19 17.84 30.43
CA CYS A 209 9.84 17.56 30.91
C CYS A 209 8.90 17.10 29.79
N LEU A 210 8.96 17.74 28.62
CA LEU A 210 8.12 17.37 27.46
C LEU A 210 8.53 16.02 26.86
N LEU A 211 9.84 15.73 26.78
CA LEU A 211 10.36 14.44 26.33
C LEU A 211 10.01 13.33 27.33
N ARG A 212 9.99 13.63 28.63
CA ARG A 212 9.58 12.68 29.66
C ARG A 212 8.09 12.37 29.56
N GLU A 213 7.21 13.34 29.34
CA GLU A 213 5.78 13.07 29.10
C GLU A 213 5.53 12.32 27.78
N ILE A 214 6.15 12.74 26.67
CA ILE A 214 5.95 12.11 25.34
C ILE A 214 6.55 10.69 25.28
N LEU A 215 7.77 10.46 25.81
CA LEU A 215 8.35 9.11 25.91
C LEU A 215 7.61 8.25 26.94
N MET A 216 7.13 8.82 28.05
CA MET A 216 6.32 8.04 29.00
C MET A 216 5.05 7.58 28.30
N ILE A 217 4.31 8.44 27.58
CA ILE A 217 3.10 8.06 26.85
C ILE A 217 3.37 6.97 25.79
N GLY A 218 4.48 7.06 25.05
CA GLY A 218 4.89 6.02 24.08
C GLY A 218 5.28 4.68 24.72
N ARG A 219 5.81 4.72 25.96
CA ARG A 219 6.18 3.52 26.72
C ARG A 219 4.97 2.87 27.40
N TRP A 220 3.98 3.65 27.83
CA TRP A 220 2.72 3.14 28.37
C TRP A 220 1.84 2.49 27.29
N THR A 221 1.86 2.98 26.05
CA THR A 221 1.11 2.35 24.94
C THR A 221 1.71 1.03 24.47
N LEU A 222 3.03 0.85 24.56
CA LEU A 222 3.69 -0.44 24.27
C LEU A 222 3.51 -1.48 25.38
N LEU A 223 3.28 -1.06 26.63
CA LEU A 223 3.06 -1.96 27.77
C LEU A 223 1.60 -2.42 27.93
N LEU A 224 0.64 -1.70 27.33
CA LEU A 224 -0.80 -2.04 27.38
C LEU A 224 -1.26 -2.93 26.21
N SER A 225 -0.36 -3.33 25.30
CA SER A 225 -0.66 -4.23 24.17
C SER A 225 0.08 -5.57 24.22
N SER A 226 0.57 -5.99 25.39
CA SER A 226 1.14 -7.33 25.64
C SER A 226 0.27 -8.11 26.61
#